data_AF-A0A2V7ITT2-F1
#
_entry.id   AF-A0A2V7ITT2-F1
#
_cell.length_a   1.000
_cell.length_b   1.000
_cell.length_c   1.000
_cell.angle_alpha   90.00
_cell.angle_beta   90.00
_cell.angle_gamma   90.00
#
_symmetry.space_group_name_H-M   'P 1'
#
loop_
_entity.id
_entity.type
_entity.pdbx_description
1 polymer ?
#
loop_
_entity_poly.entity_id
_entity_poly.type
_entity_poly.pdbx_seq_one_letter_code
_entity_poly.pdbx_strand_id
1 'polypeptide(L)' 'MSPRPKAERRTNRPLREVLDELLVHAREIARRSKEMTPAELDYAQQRLEWLADEVWHNATGERPSE' A
#
# COMPACT_ATOMS: atom_id res chain seq x y z
N MET A 1 -11.58 18.74 -21.49
CA MET A 1 -11.76 17.60 -20.57
C MET A 1 -10.48 16.79 -20.60
N SER A 2 -9.62 16.89 -19.57
CA SER A 2 -8.47 15.99 -19.46
C SER A 2 -8.99 14.55 -19.49
N PRO A 3 -8.38 13.65 -20.28
CA PRO A 3 -8.75 12.25 -20.23
C PRO A 3 -8.55 11.81 -18.79
N ARG A 4 -9.61 11.38 -18.10
CA ARG A 4 -9.43 10.64 -16.84
C ARG A 4 -8.43 9.53 -17.19
N PRO A 5 -7.27 9.43 -16.52
CA PRO A 5 -6.30 8.40 -16.84
C PRO A 5 -7.07 7.09 -16.86
N LYS A 6 -7.11 6.39 -18.00
CA LYS A 6 -7.72 5.06 -18.09
C LYS A 6 -7.10 4.26 -16.95
N ALA A 7 -7.91 4.00 -15.91
CA ALA A 7 -7.46 3.74 -14.55
C ALA A 7 -6.12 2.99 -14.51
N GLU A 8 -5.04 3.67 -14.12
CA GLU A 8 -3.70 3.08 -14.04
C GLU A 8 -3.70 1.77 -13.27
N ARG A 9 -4.53 1.63 -12.22
CA ARG A 9 -4.80 0.35 -11.53
C ARG A 9 -5.14 -0.84 -12.46
N ARG A 10 -5.85 -0.61 -13.56
CA ARG A 10 -6.31 -1.66 -14.50
C ARG A 10 -5.25 -2.03 -15.54
N THR A 11 -4.25 -1.20 -15.77
CA THR A 11 -3.19 -1.42 -16.78
C THR A 11 -1.80 -1.60 -16.18
N ASN A 12 -1.54 -0.99 -15.02
CA ASN A 12 -0.31 -1.10 -14.24
C ASN A 12 -0.45 -2.28 -13.26
N ARG A 13 0.08 -3.43 -13.68
CA ARG A 13 0.07 -4.67 -12.89
C ARG A 13 0.86 -4.54 -11.57
N PRO A 14 2.10 -4.02 -11.56
CA PRO A 14 2.84 -3.78 -10.32
C PRO A 14 2.06 -2.95 -9.29
N LEU A 15 1.47 -1.82 -9.73
CA LEU A 15 0.67 -0.96 -8.85
C LEU A 15 -0.55 -1.71 -8.25
N ARG A 16 -1.16 -2.61 -9.02
CA ARG A 16 -2.29 -3.40 -8.52
C ARG A 16 -1.84 -4.38 -7.44
N GLU A 17 -0.74 -5.08 -7.66
CA GLU A 17 -0.22 -6.08 -6.73
C GLU A 17 0.12 -5.43 -5.38
N VAL A 18 0.83 -4.30 -5.40
CA VAL A 18 1.15 -3.54 -4.17
C VAL A 18 -0.12 -3.03 -3.47
N LEU A 19 -1.09 -2.51 -4.22
CA LEU A 19 -2.35 -2.04 -3.64
C LEU A 19 -3.20 -3.16 -3.05
N ASP A 20 -3.19 -4.35 -3.65
CA ASP A 20 -3.89 -5.50 -3.11
C ASP A 20 -3.22 -5.97 -1.81
N GLU A 21 -1.89 -5.96 -1.74
CA GLU A 21 -1.12 -6.28 -0.53
C GLU A 21 -1.37 -5.26 0.60
N LEU A 22 -1.34 -3.95 0.29
CA LEU A 22 -1.71 -2.87 1.23
C LEU A 22 -3.09 -3.12 1.84
N LEU A 23 -4.08 -3.45 1.00
CA LEU A 23 -5.44 -3.70 1.46
C LEU A 23 -5.57 -4.99 2.28
N VAL A 24 -4.73 -6.01 2.04
CA VAL A 24 -4.68 -7.22 2.88
C VAL A 24 -4.18 -6.87 4.27
N HIS A 25 -3.03 -6.19 4.38
CA HIS A 25 -2.45 -5.81 5.67
C HIS A 25 -3.34 -4.84 6.45
N ALA A 26 -3.92 -3.83 5.78
CA ALA A 26 -4.84 -2.89 6.43
C ALA A 26 -6.06 -3.60 7.02
N ARG A 27 -6.61 -4.60 6.30
CA ARG A 27 -7.75 -5.40 6.80
C ARG A 27 -7.36 -6.33 7.93
N GLU A 28 -6.15 -6.89 7.90
CA GLU A 28 -5.64 -7.71 8.99
C GLU A 28 -5.51 -6.90 10.28
N ILE A 29 -4.84 -5.75 10.23
CA ILE A 29 -4.67 -4.85 11.38
C ILE A 29 -6.04 -4.38 11.90
N ALA A 30 -6.94 -3.96 11.01
CA ALA A 30 -8.28 -3.52 11.41
C ALA A 30 -9.08 -4.62 12.15
N ARG A 31 -8.87 -5.90 11.80
CA ARG A 31 -9.57 -7.02 12.42
C ARG A 31 -8.90 -7.52 13.69
N ARG A 32 -7.56 -7.55 13.73
CA ARG A 32 -6.78 -8.29 14.72
C ARG A 32 -5.88 -7.44 15.59
N SER A 33 -5.86 -6.11 15.43
CA SER A 33 -4.97 -5.21 16.20
C SER A 33 -5.03 -5.41 17.72
N LYS A 34 -6.19 -5.80 18.27
CA LYS A 34 -6.36 -6.09 19.71
C LYS A 34 -5.72 -7.40 20.18
N GLU A 35 -5.45 -8.31 19.25
CA GLU A 35 -4.84 -9.62 19.50
C GLU A 35 -3.34 -9.62 19.18
N MET A 36 -2.85 -8.58 18.51
CA MET A 36 -1.45 -8.41 18.16
C MET A 36 -0.64 -7.99 19.38
N THR A 37 0.56 -8.54 19.50
CA THR A 37 1.59 -8.02 20.39
C THR A 37 2.04 -6.63 19.93
N PRO A 38 2.64 -5.81 20.81
CA PRO A 38 3.19 -4.52 20.41
C PRO A 38 4.20 -4.61 19.26
N ALA A 39 5.04 -5.66 19.23
CA ALA A 39 6.03 -5.86 18.18
C ALA A 39 5.39 -6.24 16.83
N GLU A 40 4.34 -7.07 16.85
CA GLU A 40 3.58 -7.39 15.63
C GLU A 40 2.86 -6.16 15.08
N LEU A 41 2.31 -5.32 15.97
CA LEU A 41 1.63 -4.10 15.57
C LEU A 41 2.61 -3.07 14.97
N ASP A 42 3.77 -2.89 15.58
CA ASP A 42 4.85 -2.03 15.09
C ASP A 42 5.34 -2.49 13.71
N TYR A 43 5.62 -3.80 13.55
CA TYR A 43 5.97 -4.38 12.26
C TYR A 43 4.87 -4.16 11.21
N ALA A 44 3.61 -4.38 11.56
CA ALA A 44 2.49 -4.21 10.64
C ALA A 44 2.28 -2.75 10.23
N GLN A 45 2.58 -1.79 11.12
CA GLN A 45 2.59 -0.35 10.81
C GLN A 45 3.72 -0.01 9.83
N GLN A 46 4.96 -0.41 10.13
CA GLN A 46 6.10 -0.21 9.22
C GLN A 46 5.86 -0.85 7.85
N ARG A 47 5.21 -2.02 7.80
CA ARG A 47 4.82 -2.67 6.55
C ARG A 47 3.82 -1.84 5.75
N LEU A 48 2.83 -1.24 6.40
CA LEU A 48 1.87 -0.36 5.74
C LEU A 48 2.53 0.91 5.19
N GLU A 49 3.44 1.51 5.95
CA GLU A 49 4.20 2.70 5.53
C GLU A 49 5.04 2.39 4.29
N TRP A 50 5.81 1.29 4.32
CA TRP A 50 6.57 0.84 3.15
C TRP A 50 5.67 0.56 1.93
N LEU A 51 4.51 -0.09 2.13
CA LEU A 51 3.58 -0.35 1.04
C LEU A 51 3.00 0.94 0.46
N ALA A 52 2.79 1.97 1.28
CA ALA A 52 2.34 3.28 0.81
C ALA A 52 3.40 3.96 -0.06
N ASP A 53 4.68 3.85 0.30
CA ASP A 53 5.79 4.36 -0.50
C ASP A 53 5.90 3.62 -1.85
N GLU A 54 5.73 2.30 -1.84
CA GLU A 54 5.71 1.51 -3.08
C GLU A 54 4.51 1.88 -3.96
N VAL A 55 3.34 2.16 -3.37
CA VAL A 55 2.19 2.68 -4.14
C VAL A 55 2.55 4.01 -4.80
N TRP A 56 3.18 4.93 -4.06
CA TRP A 56 3.62 6.20 -4.61
C TRP A 56 4.60 5.98 -5.76
N HIS A 57 5.63 5.16 -5.55
CA HIS A 57 6.63 4.86 -6.55
C HIS A 57 6.04 4.26 -7.83
N ASN A 58 5.12 3.31 -7.71
CA ASN A 58 4.49 2.67 -8.85
C ASN A 58 3.47 3.59 -9.57
N ALA A 59 2.94 4.60 -8.87
CA ALA A 59 2.00 5.57 -9.45
C ALA A 59 2.71 6.75 -10.14
N THR A 60 3.84 7.23 -9.59
CA THR A 60 4.53 8.44 -10.07
C THR A 60 5.84 8.15 -10.79
N GLY A 61 6.45 6.98 -10.57
CA GLY A 61 7.79 6.64 -11.02
C GLY A 61 8.91 7.21 -10.13
N GLU A 62 8.58 7.95 -9.07
CA GLU A 62 9.53 8.61 -8.17
C GLU A 62 9.66 7.83 -6.86
N ARG A 63 10.88 7.72 -6.30
CA ARG A 63 11.00 7.25 -4.90
C ARG A 63 10.82 8.46 -3.98
N PRO A 64 10.06 8.33 -2.87
CA PRO A 64 10.08 9.33 -1.81
C PRO A 64 11.54 9.59 -1.40
N SER A 65 11.95 10.85 -1.38
CA SER A 65 13.26 11.26 -0.90
C SER A 65 13.35 11.07 0.62
N GLU A 66 14.41 10.40 1.09
CA GLU A 66 14.74 10.19 2.52
C GLU A 66 14.80 11.49 3.34
#